data_AF-A0A5K0Y680-F1
#
_entry.id   AF-A0A5K0Y680-F1
#
_cell.length_a   1.000
_cell.length_b   1.000
_cell.length_c   1.000
_cell.angle_alpha   90.00
_cell.angle_beta   90.00
_cell.angle_gamma   90.00
#
_symmetry.space_group_name_H-M   'P 1'
#
loop_
_entity.id
_entity.type
_entity.pdbx_description
1 polymer ?
#
loop_
_entity_poly.entity_id
_entity_poly.type
_entity_poly.pdbx_seq_one_letter_code
_entity_poly.pdbx_strand_id
1 'polypeptide(L)' 'GPANGFTYFWITDSCPFTVKEVSSRRPFEILSLAKAIASSLQI' A
#
# COMPACT_ATOMS: atom_id res chain seq x y z
N GLY A 1 24.98 9.28 6.57
CA GLY A 1 24.77 8.01 5.84
C GLY A 1 23.29 7.79 5.59
N PRO A 2 22.86 6.69 4.96
CA PRO A 2 21.45 6.35 4.69
C PRO A 2 20.63 6.06 5.97
N ALA A 3 21.06 6.55 7.13
CA ALA A 3 20.49 6.29 8.45
C ALA A 3 19.01 6.71 8.57
N ASN A 4 18.53 7.57 7.67
CA ASN A 4 17.14 8.06 7.62
C ASN A 4 16.44 7.78 6.27
N GLY A 5 16.98 6.89 5.43
CA GLY A 5 16.42 6.61 4.10
C GLY A 5 15.22 5.65 4.15
N PHE A 6 14.15 6.01 3.43
CA PHE A 6 12.93 5.21 3.23
C PHE A 6 12.25 4.70 4.51
N THR A 7 11.79 5.63 5.35
CA THR A 7 11.09 5.29 6.61
C THR A 7 9.62 4.97 6.45
N TYR A 8 9.04 5.20 5.26
CA TYR A 8 7.62 4.99 4.97
C TYR A 8 7.44 4.37 3.59
N PHE A 9 6.72 3.26 3.53
CA PHE A 9 6.34 2.60 2.29
C PHE A 9 4.83 2.45 2.24
N TRP A 10 4.21 2.96 1.19
CA TRP A 10 2.78 2.75 0.93
C TRP A 10 2.61 1.80 -0.25
N ILE A 11 1.67 0.88 -0.11
CA ILE A 11 1.29 -0.05 -1.18
C ILE A 11 -0.23 -0.15 -1.23
N THR A 12 -0.79 -0.34 -2.42
CA THR A 12 -2.22 -0.55 -2.61
C THR A 12 -2.60 -2.02 -2.49
N ASP A 13 -3.84 -2.28 -2.06
CA ASP A 13 -4.40 -3.63 -1.91
C ASP A 13 -4.70 -4.38 -3.24
N SER A 14 -4.30 -3.81 -4.39
CA SER A 14 -4.50 -4.39 -5.72
C SER A 14 -3.74 -5.71 -5.95
N CYS A 15 -2.67 -5.97 -5.18
CA CYS A 15 -1.82 -7.15 -5.33
C CYS A 15 -1.88 -8.02 -4.06
N PRO A 16 -2.83 -8.96 -3.95
CA PRO A 16 -3.13 -9.64 -2.68
C PRO A 16 -1.95 -10.45 -2.13
N PHE A 17 -1.10 -11.01 -2.99
CA PHE A 17 0.09 -11.74 -2.56
C PHE A 17 1.15 -10.81 -1.94
N THR A 18 1.36 -9.63 -2.51
CA THR A 18 2.31 -8.66 -1.95
C THR A 18 1.80 -8.10 -0.63
N VAL A 19 0.51 -7.78 -0.52
CA VAL A 19 -0.12 -7.38 0.75
C VAL A 19 0.12 -8.44 1.81
N LYS A 20 -0.18 -9.70 1.51
CA LYS A 20 0.02 -10.81 2.45
C LYS A 20 1.47 -10.88 2.97
N GLU A 21 2.46 -10.66 2.11
CA GLU A 21 3.86 -10.70 2.50
C GLU A 21 4.28 -9.54 3.42
N VAL A 22 3.66 -8.36 3.28
CA VAL A 22 4.11 -7.14 3.97
C VAL A 22 3.22 -6.66 5.11
N SER A 23 2.00 -7.18 5.27
CA SER A 23 1.04 -6.73 6.29
C SER A 23 1.54 -6.75 7.73
N SER A 24 2.52 -7.58 8.06
CA SER A 24 3.14 -7.67 9.40
C SER A 24 4.55 -7.06 9.47
N ARG A 25 5.00 -6.39 8.41
CA ARG A 25 6.36 -5.87 8.28
C ARG A 25 6.35 -4.35 8.26
N ARG A 26 7.14 -3.74 9.13
CA ARG A 26 7.48 -2.30 8.99
C ARG A 26 8.45 -2.12 7.80
N PRO A 27 8.42 -1.00 7.07
CA PRO A 27 7.62 0.22 7.28
C PRO A 27 6.38 0.31 6.37
N PHE A 28 5.74 -0.82 6.05
CA PHE A 28 4.66 -0.86 5.06
C PHE A 28 3.30 -0.45 5.64
N GLU A 29 2.62 0.43 4.92
CA GLU A 29 1.21 0.80 5.11
C GLU A 29 0.40 0.37 3.88
N ILE A 30 -0.69 -0.35 4.11
CA ILE A 30 -1.59 -0.81 3.04
C ILE A 30 -2.70 0.21 2.86
N LEU A 31 -2.84 0.73 1.65
CA LEU A 31 -3.90 1.65 1.24
C LEU A 31 -4.95 0.90 0.40
N SER A 32 -6.24 1.06 0.72
CA SER A 32 -7.27 0.42 -0.09
C SER A 32 -7.52 1.16 -1.40
N LEU A 33 -7.46 0.43 -2.52
CA LEU A 33 -7.77 0.95 -3.85
C LEU A 33 -9.27 0.96 -4.15
N ALA A 34 -10.08 0.26 -3.34
CA ALA A 34 -11.52 0.08 -3.59
C ALA A 34 -12.27 1.40 -3.78
N LYS A 35 -11.99 2.42 -2.95
CA LYS A 35 -12.63 3.74 -3.07
C LYS A 35 -12.28 4.46 -4.37
N ALA A 36 -11.02 4.38 -4.80
CA ALA A 36 -10.57 5.02 -6.03
C ALA A 36 -11.24 4.36 -7.25
N ILE A 37 -11.32 3.02 -7.27
CA ILE A 37 -12.04 2.28 -8.32
C ILE A 37 -13.52 2.64 -8.34
N ALA A 38 -14.19 2.64 -7.18
CA ALA A 38 -15.60 2.99 -7.10
C ALA A 38 -15.88 4.41 -7.62
N SER A 39 -14.99 5.37 -7.31
CA SER A 39 -15.11 6.76 -7.77
C SER A 39 -14.92 6.86 -9.29
N SER A 40 -13.99 6.10 -9.87
CA SER A 40 -13.74 6.11 -11.31
C SER A 40 -14.86 5.45 -12.14
N LEU A 41 -15.68 4.60 -11.53
CA LEU A 41 -16.81 3.93 -12.19
C LEU A 41 -18.11 4.75 -12.11
N GLN A 42 -18.17 5.77 -11.26
CA GLN A 42 -19.29 6.71 -11.21
C GLN A 42 -19.19 7.65 -12.42
N ILE A 43 -19.94 7.35 -13.47
CA ILE A 43 -20.21 8.24 -14.62
C ILE A 43 -21.34 9.20 -14.24
#